data_AF-A0A239IB03-F1
#
_entry.id   AF-A0A239IB03-F1
#
_cell.length_a   1.000
_cell.length_b   1.000
_cell.length_c   1.000
_cell.angle_alpha   90.00
_cell.angle_beta   90.00
_cell.angle_gamma   90.00
#
_symmetry.space_group_name_H-M   'P 1'
#
loop_
_entity.id
_entity.type
_entity.pdbx_description
1 polymer ?
#
loop_
_entity_poly.entity_id
_entity_poly.type
_entity_poly.pdbx_seq_one_letter_code
_entity_poly.pdbx_strand_id
1 'polypeptide(L)' 'MDVSVDVAAVVLARDSKDPDGPVLGFGAGAWAAFLDVVKSGRLDLY' A
#
# COMPACT_ATOMS: atom_id res chain seq x y z
N MET A 1 17.76 12.02 -24.32
CA MET A 1 16.36 12.10 -23.83
C MET A 1 16.28 11.18 -22.65
N ASP A 2 16.11 11.72 -21.46
CA ASP A 2 15.81 10.92 -20.28
C ASP A 2 14.34 10.53 -20.36
N VAL A 3 14.04 9.25 -20.55
CA VAL A 3 12.68 8.74 -20.38
C VAL A 3 12.54 8.46 -18.89
N SER A 4 12.00 9.42 -18.16
CA SER A 4 11.54 9.20 -16.81
C SER A 4 10.33 8.27 -16.91
N VAL A 5 10.55 6.98 -16.64
CA VAL A 5 9.45 6.02 -16.51
C VAL A 5 8.67 6.44 -15.28
N ASP A 6 7.42 6.84 -15.46
CA ASP A 6 6.47 7.02 -14.38
C ASP A 6 6.16 5.63 -13.80
N VAL A 7 7.04 5.15 -12.93
CA VAL A 7 6.81 3.92 -12.20
C VAL A 7 5.69 4.23 -11.24
N ALA A 8 4.48 3.79 -11.59
CA ALA A 8 3.33 3.90 -10.71
C ALA A 8 3.74 3.50 -9.29
N ALA A 9 3.62 4.43 -8.34
CA ALA A 9 4.14 4.23 -7.00
C ALA A 9 3.48 2.99 -6.36
N VAL A 10 4.32 2.03 -5.94
CA VAL A 10 3.88 0.83 -5.23
C VAL A 10 4.16 1.02 -3.74
N VAL A 11 3.16 0.75 -2.91
CA VAL A 11 3.32 0.70 -1.46
C VAL A 11 3.55 -0.75 -1.04
N LEU A 12 4.61 -0.99 -0.28
CA LEU A 12 4.98 -2.31 0.21
C LEU A 12 4.56 -2.46 1.67
N ALA A 13 3.83 -3.52 1.99
CA ALA A 13 3.48 -3.91 3.36
C ALA A 13 4.18 -5.23 3.71
N ARG A 14 4.79 -5.28 4.89
CA ARG A 14 5.35 -6.50 5.48
C ARG A 14 4.55 -6.88 6.70
N ASP A 15 4.45 -8.17 6.96
CA ASP A 15 3.99 -8.64 8.26
C ASP A 15 5.09 -8.37 9.30
N SER A 16 4.79 -7.55 10.30
CA SER A 16 5.74 -7.27 11.38
C SER A 16 6.03 -8.51 12.24
N LYS A 17 5.16 -9.53 12.22
CA LYS A 17 5.33 -10.78 12.99
C LYS A 17 6.07 -11.86 12.23
N ASP A 18 6.19 -11.73 10.91
CA ASP A 18 6.97 -12.62 10.05
C ASP A 18 7.86 -11.79 9.11
N PRO A 19 8.98 -11.21 9.62
CA PRO A 19 9.80 -10.26 8.88
C PRO A 19 10.53 -10.87 7.68
N ASP A 20 10.71 -12.20 7.68
CA ASP A 20 11.31 -12.97 6.59
C ASP A 20 10.27 -13.51 5.59
N GLY A 21 8.98 -13.27 5.87
CA GLY A 21 7.85 -13.67 5.04
C GLY A 21 7.66 -12.80 3.79
N PRO A 22 6.64 -13.12 2.96
CA PRO A 22 6.35 -12.39 1.73
C PRO A 22 6.02 -10.90 1.95
N VAL A 23 6.40 -10.05 1.00
CA VAL A 23 6.05 -8.62 0.97
C VAL A 23 4.86 -8.41 0.03
N LEU A 24 3.80 -7.77 0.51
CA LEU A 24 2.63 -7.42 -0.30
C LEU A 24 2.83 -6.06 -0.97
N GLY A 25 2.52 -5.97 -2.27
CA GLY A 25 2.59 -4.74 -3.05
C GLY A 25 1.20 -4.21 -3.41
N PHE A 26 0.94 -2.95 -3.11
CA PHE A 26 -0.28 -2.23 -3.46
C PHE A 26 0.02 -1.14 -4.48
N GLY A 27 -0.72 -1.11 -5.59
CA GLY A 27 -0.69 0.04 -6.49
C GLY A 27 -1.23 1.30 -5.79
N ALA A 28 -0.76 2.47 -6.21
CA ALA A 28 -1.15 3.77 -5.64
C ALA A 28 -2.67 3.95 -5.45
N GLY A 29 -3.47 3.58 -6.46
CA GLY A 29 -4.94 3.70 -6.39
C GLY A 29 -5.58 2.79 -5.35
N ALA A 30 -5.08 1.55 -5.22
CA ALA A 30 -5.57 0.61 -4.22
C ALA A 30 -5.20 1.08 -2.80
N TRP A 31 -4.00 1.61 -2.62
CA TRP A 31 -3.55 2.18 -1.35
C TRP A 31 -4.37 3.42 -0.96
N ALA A 32 -4.64 4.32 -1.90
CA ALA A 32 -5.49 5.50 -1.65
C ALA A 32 -6.91 5.10 -1.21
N ALA A 33 -7.53 4.17 -1.94
CA ALA A 33 -8.87 3.66 -1.58
C ALA A 33 -8.90 3.01 -0.19
N PHE A 34 -7.86 2.23 0.16
CA PHE A 34 -7.71 1.66 1.49
C PHE A 34 -7.65 2.75 2.58
N LEU A 35 -6.81 3.78 2.39
CA LEU A 35 -6.70 4.88 3.34
C LEU A 35 -8.00 5.66 3.51
N ASP A 36 -8.78 5.87 2.45
CA ASP A 36 -10.08 6.54 2.54
C ASP A 36 -11.06 5.74 3.40
N VAL A 37 -11.07 4.41 3.26
CA VAL A 37 -11.87 3.54 4.12
C VAL A 37 -11.42 3.64 5.58
N VAL A 38 -10.12 3.54 5.86
CA VAL A 38 -9.55 3.66 7.21
C VAL A 38 -9.91 5.01 7.84
N LYS A 39 -9.64 6.12 7.13
CA LYS A 39 -9.87 7.48 7.63
C LYS A 39 -11.35 7.81 7.83
N SER A 40 -12.24 7.15 7.08
CA SER A 40 -13.68 7.31 7.26
C SER A 40 -14.22 6.64 8.53
N GLY A 41 -13.41 5.88 9.27
CA GLY A 41 -13.84 5.17 10.48
C GLY A 41 -14.80 4.01 10.20
N ARG A 42 -14.84 3.50 8.97
CA ARG A 42 -15.72 2.41 8.55
C ARG A 42 -15.21 1.01 8.89
N LEU A 43 -13.99 0.91 9.43
CA LEU A 43 -13.39 -0.33 9.86
C LEU A 43 -13.41 -0.39 11.38
N ASP A 44 -13.76 -1.56 11.92
CA ASP A 44 -13.58 -1.87 13.34
C ASP A 44 -12.10 -2.13 13.61
N LEU A 45 -11.38 -1.05 13.83
CA LEU A 45 -9.98 -1.04 14.23
C LEU A 45 -9.98 -0.83 15.75
N TYR A 46 -9.78 -1.94 16.45
CA TYR A 46 -9.75 -2.11 17.90
C TYR A 46 -9.06 -1.00 18.70
#